data_AF-A0A832ZI22-F1
#
_entry.id   AF-A0A832ZI22-F1
#
_cell.length_a   1.000
_cell.length_b   1.000
_cell.length_c   1.000
_cell.angle_alpha   90.00
_cell.angle_beta   90.00
_cell.angle_gamma   90.00
#
_symmetry.space_group_name_H-M   'P 1'
#
loop_
_entity.id
_entity.type
_entity.pdbx_description
1 polymer ?
#
loop_
_entity_poly.entity_id
_entity_poly.type
_entity_poly.pdbx_seq_one_letter_code
_entity_poly.pdbx_strand_id
1 'polypeptide(L)' 'MARRGKTLKEVILEVLSEPRTLEETIKLVKSKKPRTKPRVIKALITRLKKEGLIKEKGGKLVKA' A
#
# COMPACT_ATOMS: atom_id res chain seq x y z
N MET A 1 -23.58 -5.67 12.22
CA MET A 1 -22.63 -5.69 11.08
C MET A 1 -21.21 -5.61 11.65
N ALA A 2 -20.49 -6.72 11.73
CA ALA A 2 -19.12 -6.71 12.26
C ALA A 2 -18.28 -5.78 11.38
N ARG A 3 -17.63 -4.78 12.00
CA ARG A 3 -16.68 -3.89 11.31
C ARG A 3 -15.53 -4.75 10.79
N ARG A 4 -15.63 -5.29 9.57
CA ARG A 4 -14.53 -6.00 8.91
C ARG A 4 -13.37 -5.01 8.86
N GLY A 5 -12.29 -5.32 9.57
CA GLY A 5 -11.09 -4.50 9.54
C GLY A 5 -10.57 -4.40 8.11
N LYS A 6 -10.15 -3.20 7.69
CA LYS A 6 -9.59 -2.96 6.34
C LYS A 6 -8.50 -4.00 6.03
N THR A 7 -8.56 -4.59 4.85
CA THR A 7 -7.54 -5.49 4.32
C THR A 7 -6.23 -4.75 4.06
N LEU A 8 -5.12 -5.47 3.95
CA LEU A 8 -3.83 -4.84 3.63
C LEU A 8 -3.87 -4.13 2.26
N LYS A 9 -4.61 -4.69 1.30
CA LYS A 9 -4.83 -4.09 -0.03
C LYS A 9 -5.56 -2.75 0.09
N GLU A 10 -6.68 -2.70 0.82
CA GLU A 10 -7.42 -1.46 1.04
C GLU A 10 -6.58 -0.41 1.75
N VAL A 11 -5.81 -0.80 2.76
CA VAL A 11 -4.91 0.12 3.48
C VAL A 11 -3.83 0.69 2.54
N ILE A 12 -3.23 -0.13 1.68
CA ILE A 12 -2.23 0.36 0.71
C ILE A 12 -2.87 1.33 -0.29
N LEU A 13 -4.03 0.99 -0.84
CA LEU A 13 -4.72 1.86 -1.80
C LEU A 13 -5.21 3.17 -1.17
N GLU A 14 -5.58 3.15 0.10
CA GLU A 14 -5.92 4.34 0.87
C GLU A 14 -4.70 5.22 1.15
N VAL A 15 -3.55 4.62 1.48
CA VAL A 15 -2.29 5.37 1.65
C VAL A 15 -1.82 6.01 0.34
N LEU A 16 -2.06 5.33 -0.78
CA LEU A 16 -1.73 5.80 -2.13
C LEU A 16 -2.82 6.66 -2.77
N SER A 17 -3.77 7.20 -1.98
CA SER A 17 -4.63 8.31 -2.44
C SER A 17 -3.80 9.52 -2.85
N GLU A 18 -2.59 9.66 -2.29
CA GLU A 18 -1.60 10.66 -2.62
C GLU A 18 -0.32 9.99 -3.17
N PRO A 19 0.38 10.64 -4.13
CA PRO A 19 1.67 10.15 -4.61
C PRO A 19 2.71 10.07 -3.49
N ARG A 20 3.21 8.87 -3.18
CA ARG A 20 4.15 8.63 -2.08
C ARG A 20 5.28 7.72 -2.51
N THR A 21 6.44 7.86 -1.88
CA THR A 21 7.53 6.90 -2.10
C THR A 21 7.19 5.53 -1.52
N LEU A 22 7.93 4.50 -1.93
CA LEU A 22 7.79 3.16 -1.38
C LEU A 22 8.00 3.15 0.14
N GLU A 23 8.98 3.90 0.64
CA GLU A 23 9.32 3.94 2.07
C GLU A 23 8.23 4.59 2.91
N GLU A 24 7.72 5.74 2.46
CA GLU A 24 6.59 6.41 3.12
C GLU A 24 5.36 5.52 3.15
N THR A 25 5.08 4.84 2.04
CA THR A 25 3.97 3.89 1.94
C THR A 25 4.12 2.77 2.97
N ILE A 26 5.31 2.18 3.10
CA ILE A 26 5.58 1.12 4.08
C ILE A 26 5.41 1.64 5.52
N LYS A 27 5.94 2.83 5.84
CA LYS A 27 5.82 3.43 7.18
C LYS A 27 4.35 3.65 7.56
N LEU A 28 3.55 4.22 6.66
CA LEU A 28 2.14 4.51 6.90
C LEU A 28 1.30 3.23 7.00
N VAL A 29 1.53 2.26 6.11
CA VAL A 29 0.86 0.96 6.18
C VAL A 29 1.20 0.26 7.49
N LYS A 30 2.45 0.31 7.96
CA LYS A 30 2.83 -0.23 9.28
C LYS A 30 2.16 0.51 10.44
N SER A 31 2.01 1.83 10.37
CA SER A 31 1.28 2.59 11.39
C SER A 31 -0.16 2.09 11.54
N LYS A 32 -0.84 1.81 10.41
CA LYS A 32 -2.21 1.25 10.39
C LYS A 32 -2.27 -0.26 10.68
N LYS A 33 -1.23 -1.02 10.31
CA LYS A 33 -1.14 -2.48 10.38
C LYS A 33 0.20 -2.92 11.01
N PRO A 34 0.42 -2.69 12.32
CA PRO A 34 1.74 -2.82 12.96
C PRO A 34 2.33 -4.23 12.92
N ARG A 35 1.48 -5.26 12.93
CA ARG A 35 1.89 -6.67 12.87
C ARG A 35 2.32 -7.13 11.46
N THR A 36 2.13 -6.31 10.43
CA THR A 36 2.47 -6.68 9.06
C THR A 36 3.97 -6.51 8.82
N LYS A 37 4.64 -7.56 8.34
CA LYS A 37 6.06 -7.51 8.00
C LYS A 37 6.28 -6.60 6.77
N PRO A 38 7.31 -5.73 6.74
CA PRO A 38 7.62 -4.89 5.59
C PRO A 38 7.72 -5.65 4.26
N ARG A 39 8.30 -6.87 4.28
CA ARG A 39 8.42 -7.73 3.10
C ARG A 39 7.07 -8.09 2.47
N VAL A 40 6.03 -8.26 3.28
CA VAL A 40 4.67 -8.57 2.81
C VAL A 40 4.05 -7.35 2.14
N ILE A 41 4.27 -6.16 2.71
CA ILE A 41 3.83 -4.89 2.13
C ILE A 41 4.49 -4.69 0.76
N LYS A 42 5.82 -4.87 0.68
CA LYS A 42 6.57 -4.78 -0.58
C LYS A 42 6.04 -5.78 -1.62
N ALA A 43 5.88 -7.05 -1.25
CA ALA A 43 5.37 -8.08 -2.15
C ALA A 43 3.97 -7.74 -2.69
N LEU A 44 3.09 -7.21 -1.82
CA LEU A 44 1.76 -6.80 -2.23
C LEU A 44 1.79 -5.56 -3.15
N ILE A 45 2.64 -4.57 -2.88
CA ILE A 45 2.84 -3.43 -3.78
C ILE A 45 3.32 -3.89 -5.14
N THR A 46 4.31 -4.80 -5.21
CA THR A 46 4.80 -5.38 -6.47
C THR A 46 3.68 -6.11 -7.22
N ARG A 47 2.84 -6.88 -6.52
CA ARG A 47 1.69 -7.54 -7.12
C ARG A 47 0.67 -6.53 -7.66
N LEU A 48 0.33 -5.50 -6.89
CA LEU A 48 -0.61 -4.45 -7.30
C LEU A 48 -0.08 -3.63 -8.49
N LYS A 49 1.23 -3.44 -8.60
CA LYS A 49 1.88 -2.88 -9.80
C LYS A 49 1.67 -3.77 -11.02
N LYS A 50 1.89 -5.08 -10.89
CA LYS A 50 1.64 -6.05 -11.97
C LYS A 50 0.17 -6.12 -12.38
N GLU A 51 -0.75 -6.00 -11.41
CA GLU A 51 -2.20 -5.92 -11.63
C GLU A 51 -2.63 -4.56 -12.25
N GLY A 52 -1.71 -3.61 -12.41
CA GLY A 52 -2.00 -2.30 -12.98
C GLY A 52 -2.78 -1.36 -12.05
N LEU A 53 -2.92 -1.70 -10.76
CA LEU A 53 -3.63 -0.92 -9.73
C LEU A 53 -2.75 0.17 -9.08
N ILE A 54 -1.44 0.07 -9.24
CA ILE A 54 -0.47 1.06 -8.79
C ILE A 54 0.48 1.33 -9.95
N LYS A 55 0.77 2.60 -10.21
CA LYS A 55 1.79 3.03 -11.17
C LYS A 55 2.92 3.75 -10.44
N GLU A 56 4.07 3.79 -11.09
CA GLU A 56 5.18 4.61 -10.62
C GLU A 56 5.31 5.82 -11.53
N LYS A 57 5.30 7.02 -10.94
CA LYS A 57 5.43 8.29 -11.65
C LYS A 57 6.43 9.17 -10.90
N GLY A 58 7.57 9.46 -11.54
CA GLY A 58 8.62 10.29 -10.95
C GLY A 58 9.16 9.76 -9.61
N GLY A 59 9.39 8.43 -9.50
CA GLY A 59 9.89 7.79 -8.27
C GLY A 59 8.86 7.64 -7.14
N LYS A 60 7.60 8.03 -7.38
CA LYS A 60 6.49 7.87 -6.43
C LYS A 60 5.49 6.83 -6.91
N LEU A 61 4.93 6.09 -5.97
CA LEU A 61 3.80 5.20 -6.15
C LEU A 61 2.52 6.03 -6.16
N VAL A 62 1.68 5.78 -7.16
CA VAL A 62 0.35 6.38 -7.32
C VAL A 62 -0.67 5.27 -7.55
N LYS A 63 -1.85 5.42 -6.94
CA LYS A 63 -2.99 4.57 -7.31
C LYS A 63 -3.33 4.82 -8.79
N ALA A 64 -3.47 3.73 -9.54
CA ALA A 64 -3.79 3.77 -10.97
C ALA A 64 -5.25 4.11 -11.24
#